data_AF-A0A0B4CU32-F1
#
_entry.id   AF-A0A0B4CU32-F1
#
_cell.length_a   1.000
_cell.length_b   1.000
_cell.length_c   1.000
_cell.angle_alpha   90.00
_cell.angle_beta   90.00
_cell.angle_gamma   90.00
#
_symmetry.space_group_name_H-M   'P 1'
#
loop_
_entity.id
_entity.type
_entity.pdbx_description
1 polymer ?
#
loop_
_entity_poly.entity_id
_entity_poly.type
_entity_poly.pdbx_seq_one_letter_code
_entity_poly.pdbx_strand_id
1 'polypeptide(L)' 'MSAAMTKVTQVGGRVRLALKNNESLTVTVVAWDDAGIAFTFQEQKSFVPWSHVSFLTALND' A
#
# COMPACT_ATOMS: atom_id res chain seq x y z
N MET A 1 10.26 -25.81 8.53
CA MET A 1 9.99 -25.30 7.17
C MET A 1 10.17 -23.78 7.25
N SER A 2 11.08 -23.18 6.48
CA SER A 2 11.51 -21.79 6.64
C SER A 2 10.44 -20.80 6.19
N ALA A 3 10.15 -19.77 7.00
CA ALA A 3 9.36 -18.63 6.55
C ALA A 3 10.21 -17.79 5.58
N ALA A 4 9.66 -17.41 4.43
CA ALA A 4 10.31 -16.49 3.51
C ALA A 4 10.48 -15.13 4.22
N MET A 5 11.70 -14.58 4.19
CA MET A 5 11.97 -13.24 4.72
C MET A 5 11.31 -12.21 3.79
N THR A 6 10.17 -11.68 4.19
CA THR A 6 9.42 -10.67 3.42
C THR A 6 10.25 -9.39 3.32
N LYS A 7 10.63 -9.01 2.10
CA LYS A 7 11.43 -7.80 1.87
C LYS A 7 10.54 -6.56 1.98
N VAL A 8 10.67 -5.83 3.08
CA VAL A 8 9.98 -4.55 3.28
C VAL A 8 10.69 -3.44 2.49
N THR A 9 9.97 -2.79 1.58
CA THR A 9 10.50 -1.63 0.82
C THR A 9 9.79 -0.36 1.27
N GLN A 10 10.54 0.64 1.74
CA GLN A 10 9.98 1.93 2.14
C GLN A 10 9.85 2.84 0.93
N VAL A 11 8.65 3.41 0.74
CA VAL A 11 8.30 4.18 -0.46
C VAL A 11 7.51 5.39 -0.01
N GLY A 12 8.19 6.46 0.40
CA GLY A 12 7.57 7.68 0.94
C GLY A 12 6.82 8.54 -0.09
N GLY A 13 6.11 7.91 -1.04
CA GLY A 13 5.40 8.57 -2.14
C GLY A 13 3.88 8.59 -1.93
N ARG A 14 3.22 9.65 -2.44
CA ARG A 14 1.76 9.71 -2.53
C ARG A 14 1.28 8.88 -3.72
N VAL A 15 0.28 8.04 -3.48
CA VAL A 15 -0.33 7.19 -4.51
C VAL A 15 -1.85 7.27 -4.40
N ARG A 16 -2.52 7.03 -5.53
CA ARG A 16 -3.93 6.64 -5.54
C ARG A 16 -4.00 5.12 -5.47
N LEU A 17 -4.53 4.64 -4.34
CA LEU A 17 -4.82 3.26 -4.05
C LEU A 17 -6.24 2.94 -4.53
N ALA A 18 -6.38 2.14 -5.58
CA ALA A 18 -7.67 1.61 -6.01
C ALA A 18 -7.91 0.23 -5.38
N LEU A 19 -9.04 0.07 -4.71
CA LEU A 19 -9.46 -1.17 -4.06
C LEU A 19 -10.39 -1.97 -4.97
N LYS A 20 -10.48 -3.29 -4.74
CA LYS A 20 -11.36 -4.18 -5.53
C LYS A 20 -12.85 -3.92 -5.37
N ASN A 21 -13.25 -3.17 -4.33
CA ASN A 21 -14.63 -2.75 -4.11
C ASN A 21 -15.00 -1.45 -4.89
N ASN A 22 -14.19 -1.07 -5.88
CA ASN A 22 -14.32 0.18 -6.65
C ASN A 22 -14.10 1.46 -5.85
N GLU A 23 -13.66 1.39 -4.60
CA GLU A 23 -13.21 2.56 -3.85
C GLU A 23 -11.79 2.97 -4.27
N SER A 24 -11.51 4.27 -4.24
CA SER A 24 -10.16 4.78 -4.46
C SER A 24 -9.80 5.83 -3.41
N LEU A 25 -8.60 5.72 -2.88
CA LEU A 25 -8.10 6.54 -1.77
C LEU A 25 -6.76 7.14 -2.17
N THR A 26 -6.54 8.40 -1.82
CA THR A 26 -5.23 9.03 -1.96
C THR A 26 -4.48 8.84 -0.65
N VAL A 27 -3.38 8.09 -0.69
CA VAL A 27 -2.65 7.67 0.50
C VAL A 27 -1.16 7.92 0.30
N THR A 28 -0.41 8.08 1.39
CA THR A 28 1.05 8.09 1.33
C THR A 28 1.56 6.71 1.67
N VAL A 29 2.21 6.03 0.75
CA VAL A 29 2.82 4.74 1.05
C VAL A 29 3.95 4.98 2.06
N VAL A 30 4.06 4.10 3.05
CA VAL A 30 5.14 4.12 4.03
C VAL A 30 6.08 2.97 3.74
N ALA A 31 5.50 1.79 3.53
CA ALA A 31 6.23 0.60 3.13
C ALA A 31 5.30 -0.38 2.41
N TRP A 32 5.88 -1.32 1.67
CA TRP A 32 5.19 -2.50 1.20
C TRP A 32 6.04 -3.75 1.40
N ASP A 33 5.37 -4.89 1.40
CA ASP A 33 5.98 -6.21 1.56
C ASP A 33 5.21 -7.22 0.67
N ASP A 34 5.50 -8.52 0.75
CA ASP A 34 4.81 -9.53 -0.07
C ASP A 34 3.35 -9.76 0.35
N ALA A 35 2.96 -9.34 1.55
CA ALA A 35 1.60 -9.48 2.07
C ALA A 35 0.71 -8.29 1.68
N GLY A 36 1.26 -7.08 1.61
CA GLY A 36 0.49 -5.88 1.29
C GLY A 36 1.26 -4.57 1.34
N ILE A 37 0.51 -3.50 1.56
CA ILE A 37 1.01 -2.13 1.60
C ILE A 37 0.62 -1.49 2.92
N ALA A 38 1.59 -0.93 3.61
CA ALA A 38 1.38 0.00 4.71
C ALA A 38 1.40 1.44 4.18
N PHE A 39 0.36 2.21 4.50
CA PHE A 39 0.21 3.59 4.07
C PHE A 39 -0.32 4.46 5.20
N THR A 40 -0.21 5.78 5.06
CA THR A 40 -0.87 6.77 5.89
C THR A 40 -2.01 7.43 5.13
N PHE A 41 -3.16 7.53 5.78
CA PHE A 41 -4.34 8.23 5.31
C PHE A 41 -4.90 9.07 6.46
N GLN A 42 -5.07 10.38 6.25
CA GLN A 42 -5.51 11.32 7.31
C GLN A 42 -4.69 11.18 8.60
N GLU A 43 -3.35 11.14 8.47
CA GLU A 43 -2.40 10.98 9.59
C GLU A 43 -2.49 9.66 10.36
N GLN A 44 -3.38 8.75 9.97
CA GLN A 44 -3.50 7.40 10.53
C GLN A 44 -2.74 6.40 9.66
N LYS A 45 -1.94 5.55 10.30
CA LYS A 45 -1.30 4.41 9.63
C LYS A 45 -2.33 3.30 9.43
N SER A 46 -2.34 2.72 8.24
CA SER A 46 -3.21 1.62 7.85
C SER A 46 -2.45 0.63 6.98
N PHE A 47 -2.96 -0.58 6.89
CA PHE A 47 -2.41 -1.65 6.07
C PHE A 47 -3.50 -2.25 5.20
N VAL A 48 -3.20 -2.50 3.93
CA VAL A 48 -4.09 -3.21 3.00
C VAL A 48 -3.36 -4.41 2.40
N PRO A 49 -3.93 -5.63 2.47
CA PRO A 49 -3.38 -6.78 1.77
C PRO A 49 -3.47 -6.60 0.26
N TRP A 50 -2.50 -7.13 -0.50
CA TRP A 50 -2.54 -7.09 -1.97
C TRP A 50 -3.80 -7.73 -2.55
N SER A 51 -4.39 -8.71 -1.85
CA SER A 51 -5.64 -9.35 -2.24
C SER A 51 -6.82 -8.38 -2.37
N HIS A 52 -6.78 -7.23 -1.69
CA HIS A 52 -7.82 -6.19 -1.72
C HIS A 52 -7.46 -5.01 -2.64
N VAL A 53 -6.21 -4.93 -3.09
CA VAL A 53 -5.74 -3.88 -4.00
C VAL A 53 -6.06 -4.28 -5.45
N SER A 54 -6.57 -3.32 -6.22
CA SER A 54 -6.78 -3.45 -7.66
C SER A 54 -5.57 -2.93 -8.43
N PHE A 55 -5.21 -1.67 -8.22
CA PHE A 55 -4.00 -1.07 -8.78
C PHE A 55 -3.53 0.13 -7.95
N LEU A 56 -2.26 0.49 -8.12
CA LEU A 56 -1.66 1.69 -7.56
C LEU A 56 -1.29 2.63 -8.68
N THR A 57 -1.62 3.90 -8.52
CA THR A 57 -1.15 4.96 -9.42
C THR A 57 -0.32 5.94 -8.61
N ALA A 58 0.97 6.07 -8.93
CA ALA A 58 1.79 7.13 -8.36
C ALA A 58 1.16 8.48 -8.72
N LEU A 59 0.94 9.32 -7.72
CA LEU A 59 0.51 10.69 -7.95
C LEU A 59 1.80 11.49 -8.12
N ASN A 60 2.08 11.87 -9.37
CA ASN A 60 3.14 12.82 -9.64
C ASN A 60 2.69 14.18 -9.08
N ASP A 61 3.23 14.54 -7.91
CA ASP A 61 3.40 15.93 -7.53
C ASP A 61 4.51 16.56 -8.41
#